data_AF-A0A1W1VV37-F1
#
_entry.id   AF-A0A1W1VV37-F1
#
_cell.length_a   1.000
_cell.length_b   1.000
_cell.length_c   1.000
_cell.angle_alpha   90.00
_cell.angle_beta   90.00
_cell.angle_gamma   90.00
#
_symmetry.space_group_name_H-M   'P 1'
#
loop_
_entity.id
_entity.type
_entity.pdbx_description
1 polymer ?
#
loop_
_entity_poly.entity_id
_entity_poly.type
_entity_poly.pdbx_seq_one_letter_code
_entity_poly.pdbx_strand_id
1 'polypeptide(L)'
;MDSLARFAPYIYALLRIVVGLLFAMHGSQKLLGFPGDKPPVEIASLIGLAGVIELVGGLLITFGLMTRIAAFIASGTMAVAYFMAHAPQGSLPILNQGEPAVVYCFVFLYIAAQGSGPWSVDNLIRKDRRDVLPR
;
A
#
# COMPACT_ATOMS: atom_id res chain seq x y z
N MET A 1 -14.31 23.22 15.42
CA MET A 1 -13.47 22.00 15.36
C MET A 1 -12.78 21.92 13.99
N ASP A 2 -12.30 23.06 13.47
CA ASP A 2 -11.94 23.22 12.04
C ASP A 2 -10.44 23.34 11.77
N SER A 3 -9.57 23.19 12.79
CA SER A 3 -8.13 23.36 12.56
C SER A 3 -7.51 22.19 11.79
N LEU A 4 -7.93 20.94 12.04
CA LEU A 4 -7.36 19.75 11.39
C LEU A 4 -7.92 19.51 9.98
N ALA A 5 -9.17 19.88 9.71
CA ALA A 5 -9.80 19.67 8.41
C ALA A 5 -9.02 20.35 7.27
N ARG A 6 -8.43 21.53 7.52
CA ARG A 6 -7.59 22.24 6.54
C ARG A 6 -6.35 21.45 6.12
N PHE A 7 -5.88 20.54 6.98
CA PHE A 7 -4.70 19.71 6.75
C PHE A 7 -5.02 18.32 6.22
N ALA A 8 -6.31 17.96 6.09
CA ALA A 8 -6.74 16.63 5.65
C ALA A 8 -6.06 16.12 4.37
N PRO A 9 -5.86 16.94 3.30
CA PRO A 9 -5.16 16.48 2.10
C PRO A 9 -3.69 16.10 2.35
N TYR A 10 -3.01 16.80 3.25
CA TYR A 10 -1.62 16.55 3.61
C TYR A 10 -1.49 15.36 4.57
N ILE A 11 -2.41 15.24 5.52
CA ILE A 11 -2.50 14.07 6.41
C ILE A 11 -2.79 12.81 5.59
N TYR A 12 -3.65 12.90 4.58
CA TYR A 12 -3.88 11.81 3.63
C TYR A 12 -2.60 11.43 2.87
N ALA A 13 -1.83 12.41 2.40
CA ALA A 13 -0.56 12.16 1.74
C ALA A 13 0.45 11.47 2.68
N LEU A 14 0.53 11.90 3.95
CA LEU A 14 1.33 11.23 4.97
C LEU A 14 0.87 9.79 5.20
N LEU A 15 -0.44 9.55 5.35
CA LEU A 15 -1.00 8.21 5.48
C LEU A 15 -0.56 7.33 4.30
N ARG A 16 -0.79 7.79 3.07
CA ARG A 16 -0.41 7.07 1.83
C ARG A 16 1.09 6.72 1.83
N ILE A 17 1.95 7.68 2.16
CA ILE A 17 3.41 7.48 2.20
C ILE A 17 3.78 6.44 3.25
N VAL A 18 3.29 6.59 4.48
CA VAL A 18 3.65 5.71 5.58
C VAL A 18 3.15 4.28 5.33
N VAL A 19 1.88 4.10 4.94
CA VAL A 19 1.35 2.76 4.72
C VAL A 19 1.95 2.09 3.48
N GLY A 20 2.28 2.85 2.44
CA GLY A 20 3.01 2.35 1.28
C GLY A 20 4.42 1.87 1.65
N LEU A 21 5.14 2.63 2.47
CA LEU A 21 6.48 2.27 2.93
C LEU A 21 6.48 1.03 3.81
N LEU A 22 5.56 0.94 4.77
CA LEU A 22 5.45 -0.24 5.64
C LEU A 22 5.07 -1.49 4.85
N PHE A 23 4.25 -1.35 3.81
CA PHE A 23 3.93 -2.45 2.90
C PHE A 23 5.14 -2.86 2.06
N ALA A 24 5.92 -1.89 1.57
CA ALA A 24 7.18 -2.17 0.88
C ALA A 24 8.18 -2.90 1.80
N MET A 25 8.18 -2.58 3.10
CA MET A 25 9.00 -3.28 4.09
C MET A 25 8.62 -4.76 4.22
N HIS A 26 7.33 -5.10 4.23
CA HIS A 26 6.89 -6.51 4.21
C HIS A 26 7.38 -7.26 2.97
N GLY A 27 7.36 -6.60 1.80
CA GLY A 27 7.91 -7.15 0.57
C GLY A 27 9.42 -7.33 0.65
N SER A 28 10.15 -6.34 1.19
CA SER A 28 11.61 -6.45 1.39
C SER A 28 11.99 -7.56 2.36
N GLN A 29 11.19 -7.80 3.41
CA GLN A 29 11.41 -8.94 4.32
C GLN A 29 11.29 -10.27 3.59
N LYS A 30 10.30 -10.41 2.71
CA LYS A 30 10.07 -11.64 1.93
C LYS A 30 11.14 -11.86 0.88
N LEU A 31 11.56 -10.81 0.16
CA LEU A 31 12.42 -10.94 -1.01
C LEU A 31 13.91 -10.76 -0.73
N LEU A 32 14.25 -9.97 0.29
CA LEU A 32 15.63 -9.59 0.61
C LEU A 32 16.05 -10.08 2.00
N GLY A 33 15.11 -10.57 2.80
CA GLY A 33 15.37 -10.95 4.20
C GLY A 33 15.60 -9.76 5.12
N PHE A 34 15.35 -8.52 4.66
CA PHE A 34 15.62 -7.29 5.41
C PHE A 34 14.43 -6.33 5.36
N PRO A 35 14.07 -5.62 6.45
CA PRO A 35 14.67 -5.70 7.79
C PRO A 35 14.25 -6.96 8.56
N GLY A 36 15.19 -7.62 9.24
CA GLY A 36 14.97 -8.85 10.01
C GLY A 36 16.02 -9.91 9.69
N ASP A 37 15.82 -11.12 10.22
CA ASP A 37 16.80 -12.22 10.14
C ASP A 37 16.25 -13.47 9.43
N LYS A 38 15.07 -13.38 8.81
CA LYS A 38 14.48 -14.50 8.07
C LYS A 38 15.08 -14.59 6.67
N PRO A 39 15.40 -15.80 6.16
CA PRO A 39 15.89 -15.95 4.82
C PRO A 39 14.82 -15.52 3.79
N PRO A 40 15.24 -14.96 2.64
CA PRO A 40 14.34 -14.70 1.51
C PRO A 40 13.57 -15.94 1.08
N VAL A 41 12.33 -15.75 0.64
CA VAL A 41 11.53 -16.80 0.01
C VAL A 41 11.81 -16.90 -1.49
N GLU A 42 11.51 -18.05 -2.09
CA GLU A 42 11.58 -18.19 -3.54
C GLU A 42 10.60 -17.26 -4.24
N ILE A 43 11.09 -16.49 -5.23
CA ILE A 43 10.28 -15.51 -5.96
C ILE A 43 9.09 -16.16 -6.68
N ALA A 44 9.29 -17.36 -7.24
CA ALA A 44 8.25 -18.11 -7.95
C ALA A 44 7.22 -18.80 -7.04
N SER A 45 7.33 -18.62 -5.71
CA SER A 45 6.32 -19.09 -4.76
C SER A 45 5.16 -18.10 -4.62
N LEU A 46 4.04 -18.54 -4.06
CA LEU A 46 2.91 -17.65 -3.76
C LEU A 46 3.32 -16.49 -2.82
N ILE A 47 4.15 -16.79 -1.82
CA ILE A 47 4.66 -15.79 -0.85
C ILE A 47 5.66 -14.86 -1.55
N GLY A 48 6.49 -15.37 -2.46
CA GLY A 48 7.41 -14.58 -3.26
C GLY A 48 6.68 -13.59 -4.16
N LEU A 49 5.64 -14.05 -4.87
CA LEU A 49 4.80 -13.18 -5.70
C LEU A 49 4.10 -12.11 -4.85
N ALA A 50 3.56 -12.46 -3.67
CA ALA A 50 3.03 -11.49 -2.73
C ALA A 50 4.09 -10.47 -2.29
N GLY A 51 5.32 -10.93 -2.02
CA GLY A 51 6.46 -10.07 -1.69
C GLY A 51 6.82 -9.07 -2.80
N VAL A 52 6.72 -9.47 -4.07
CA VAL A 52 6.93 -8.57 -5.23
C VAL A 52 5.84 -7.51 -5.27
N ILE A 53 4.58 -7.90 -5.11
CA ILE A 53 3.46 -6.96 -5.07
C ILE A 53 3.60 -6.01 -3.90
N GLU A 54 4.00 -6.50 -2.73
CA GLU A 54 4.22 -5.70 -1.52
C GLU A 54 5.32 -4.65 -1.72
N LEU A 55 6.47 -5.08 -2.24
CA LEU A 55 7.61 -4.20 -2.47
C LEU A 55 7.29 -3.16 -3.55
N VAL A 56 6.93 -3.62 -4.75
CA VAL A 56 6.71 -2.74 -5.90
C VAL A 56 5.46 -1.89 -5.70
N GLY A 57 4.35 -2.53 -5.30
CA GLY A 57 3.09 -1.83 -5.02
C GLY A 57 3.22 -0.83 -3.89
N GLY A 58 3.92 -1.18 -2.81
CA GLY A 58 4.20 -0.27 -1.70
C GLY A 58 4.98 0.96 -2.13
N LEU A 59 6.02 0.80 -2.97
CA LEU A 59 6.79 1.93 -3.52
C LEU A 59 5.96 2.80 -4.47
N LEU A 60 5.17 2.18 -5.36
CA LEU A 60 4.26 2.91 -6.26
C LEU A 60 3.25 3.74 -5.46
N ILE A 61 2.65 3.16 -4.43
CA ILE A 61 1.72 3.86 -3.52
C ILE A 61 2.45 4.98 -2.77
N THR A 62 3.66 4.74 -2.28
CA THR A 62 4.47 5.73 -1.54
C THR A 62 4.79 6.96 -2.37
N PHE A 63 5.24 6.78 -3.61
CA PHE A 63 5.54 7.90 -4.52
C PHE A 63 4.30 8.46 -5.21
N GLY A 64 3.18 7.76 -5.13
CA GLY A 64 1.91 8.18 -5.71
C GLY A 64 1.97 8.11 -7.24
N LEU A 65 2.49 6.99 -7.74
CA LEU A 65 2.56 6.67 -9.16
C LEU A 65 1.55 5.56 -9.46
N MET A 66 0.65 5.78 -10.43
CA MET A 66 -0.44 4.84 -10.75
C MET A 66 -1.22 4.40 -9.50
N THR A 67 -1.40 5.34 -8.56
CA THR A 67 -1.76 5.04 -7.16
C THR A 67 -3.03 4.20 -7.05
N ARG A 68 -4.03 4.48 -7.89
CA ARG A 68 -5.32 3.78 -7.89
C ARG A 68 -5.18 2.29 -8.19
N ILE A 69 -4.38 1.96 -9.21
CA ILE A 69 -4.19 0.58 -9.67
C ILE A 69 -3.32 -0.17 -8.66
N ALA A 70 -2.19 0.43 -8.24
CA ALA A 70 -1.29 -0.18 -7.26
C ALA A 70 -2.00 -0.47 -5.93
N ALA A 71 -2.79 0.48 -5.42
CA ALA A 71 -3.53 0.30 -4.17
C ALA A 71 -4.67 -0.74 -4.30
N PHE A 72 -5.35 -0.81 -5.45
CA PHE A 72 -6.38 -1.84 -5.66
C PHE A 72 -5.78 -3.25 -5.65
N ILE A 73 -4.65 -3.45 -6.32
CA ILE A 73 -3.93 -4.73 -6.32
C ILE A 73 -3.44 -5.06 -4.89
N ALA A 74 -2.80 -4.11 -4.21
CA ALA A 74 -2.32 -4.29 -2.83
C ALA A 74 -3.47 -4.64 -1.86
N SER A 75 -4.63 -4.01 -2.01
CA SER A 75 -5.85 -4.32 -1.26
C SER A 75 -6.26 -5.79 -1.49
N GLY A 76 -6.32 -6.23 -2.74
CA GLY A 76 -6.63 -7.61 -3.10
C GLY A 76 -5.62 -8.62 -2.52
N THR A 77 -4.32 -8.32 -2.57
CA THR A 77 -3.27 -9.16 -1.98
C THR A 77 -3.48 -9.35 -0.48
N MET A 78 -3.89 -8.30 0.23
CA MET A 78 -4.16 -8.39 1.67
C MET A 78 -5.46 -9.12 2.00
N ALA A 79 -6.49 -9.00 1.15
CA ALA A 79 -7.68 -9.83 1.26
C ALA A 79 -7.33 -11.32 1.11
N VAL A 80 -6.55 -11.67 0.08
CA VAL A 80 -6.07 -13.05 -0.14
C VAL A 80 -5.22 -13.53 1.05
N ALA A 81 -4.30 -12.70 1.55
CA ALA A 81 -3.49 -13.02 2.72
C ALA A 81 -4.37 -13.32 3.95
N TYR A 82 -5.39 -12.51 4.20
CA TYR A 82 -6.32 -12.74 5.31
C TYR A 82 -7.04 -14.09 5.16
N PHE A 83 -7.71 -14.33 4.02
CA PHE A 83 -8.52 -15.53 3.85
C PHE A 83 -7.70 -16.82 3.74
N MET A 84 -6.49 -16.77 3.19
CA MET A 84 -5.65 -17.96 3.02
C MET A 84 -4.74 -18.24 4.21
N ALA A 85 -4.18 -17.21 4.86
CA ALA A 85 -3.17 -17.40 5.90
C ALA A 85 -3.67 -17.16 7.32
N HIS A 86 -4.69 -16.32 7.51
CA HIS A 86 -5.14 -15.90 8.85
C HIS A 86 -6.50 -16.48 9.24
N ALA A 87 -7.52 -16.38 8.38
CA ALA A 87 -8.87 -16.87 8.65
C ALA A 87 -8.92 -18.37 9.07
N PRO A 88 -8.09 -19.28 8.51
CA PRO A 88 -8.08 -20.68 8.97
C PRO A 88 -7.58 -20.86 10.41
N GLN A 89 -6.84 -19.88 10.95
CA GLN A 89 -6.26 -19.95 12.30
C GLN A 89 -7.22 -19.42 13.40
N GLY A 90 -8.36 -18.85 13.02
CA GLY A 90 -9.36 -18.35 13.95
C GLY A 90 -10.31 -17.35 13.29
N SER A 91 -11.51 -17.19 13.86
CA SER A 91 -12.57 -16.36 13.27
C SER A 91 -12.40 -14.84 13.50
N LEU A 92 -11.62 -14.44 14.50
CA LEU A 92 -11.40 -13.03 14.84
C LEU A 92 -9.99 -12.57 14.46
N PRO A 93 -9.83 -11.45 13.71
CA PRO A 93 -8.52 -10.93 13.29
C PRO A 93 -7.52 -10.73 14.42
N ILE A 94 -7.99 -10.29 15.59
CA ILE A 94 -7.18 -10.06 16.79
C ILE A 94 -6.61 -11.37 17.37
N LEU A 95 -7.28 -12.50 17.13
CA LEU A 95 -6.86 -13.82 17.64
C LEU A 95 -6.02 -14.61 16.62
N ASN A 96 -6.18 -14.33 15.33
CA ASN A 96 -5.52 -15.07 14.24
C ASN A 96 -4.33 -14.32 13.62
N GLN A 97 -3.90 -13.21 14.24
CA GLN A 97 -2.83 -12.31 13.76
C GLN A 97 -3.11 -11.66 12.40
N GLY A 98 -4.38 -11.65 11.95
CA GLY A 98 -4.81 -11.13 10.66
C GLY A 98 -5.26 -9.67 10.68
N GLU A 99 -5.27 -9.02 11.85
CA GLU A 99 -5.63 -7.60 11.99
C GLU A 99 -4.85 -6.70 11.01
N PRO A 100 -3.51 -6.81 10.85
CA PRO A 100 -2.80 -5.99 9.87
C PRO A 100 -3.26 -6.22 8.44
N ALA A 101 -3.54 -7.46 8.04
CA ALA A 101 -4.04 -7.77 6.70
C ALA A 101 -5.39 -7.09 6.44
N VAL A 102 -6.31 -7.11 7.42
CA VAL A 102 -7.60 -6.42 7.30
C VAL A 102 -7.41 -4.91 7.22
N VAL A 103 -6.56 -4.32 8.07
CA VAL A 103 -6.29 -2.88 8.09
C VAL A 103 -5.69 -2.43 6.75
N TYR A 104 -4.64 -3.09 6.26
CA TYR A 104 -4.05 -2.75 4.96
C TYR A 104 -5.05 -2.93 3.81
N CYS A 105 -5.86 -4.00 3.83
CA CYS A 105 -6.89 -4.23 2.82
C CYS A 105 -7.80 -3.01 2.65
N PHE A 106 -8.37 -2.51 3.75
CA PHE A 106 -9.31 -1.39 3.70
C PHE A 106 -8.62 -0.03 3.53
N VAL A 107 -7.43 0.18 4.08
CA VAL A 107 -6.67 1.41 3.85
C VAL A 107 -6.29 1.53 2.38
N PHE A 108 -5.82 0.45 1.75
CA PHE A 108 -5.51 0.47 0.32
C PHE A 108 -6.75 0.56 -0.55
N LEU A 109 -7.87 -0.04 -0.14
CA LEU A 109 -9.15 0.17 -0.84
C LEU A 109 -9.56 1.64 -0.81
N TYR A 110 -9.42 2.31 0.33
CA TYR A 110 -9.68 3.75 0.45
C TYR A 110 -8.72 4.57 -0.43
N ILE A 111 -7.43 4.26 -0.43
CA ILE A 111 -6.43 4.92 -1.30
C ILE A 111 -6.76 4.68 -2.78
N ALA A 112 -7.21 3.48 -3.16
CA ALA A 112 -7.61 3.17 -4.52
C ALA A 112 -8.82 4.01 -4.97
N ALA A 113 -9.79 4.23 -4.08
CA ALA A 113 -10.95 5.08 -4.33
C ALA A 113 -10.56 6.57 -4.41
N GLN A 114 -9.72 7.03 -3.50
CA GLN A 114 -9.31 8.44 -3.35
C GLN A 114 -8.32 8.89 -4.44
N GLY A 115 -7.32 8.07 -4.77
CA GLY A 115 -6.28 8.36 -5.77
C GLY A 115 -4.95 8.83 -5.18
N SER A 116 -4.19 9.65 -5.91
CA SER A 116 -2.79 9.95 -5.56
C SER A 116 -2.62 11.07 -4.51
N GLY A 117 -3.55 12.03 -4.45
CA GLY A 117 -3.50 13.16 -3.51
C GLY A 117 -2.23 14.02 -3.62
N PRO A 118 -2.02 14.99 -2.71
CA PRO A 118 -0.81 15.81 -2.68
C PRO A 118 0.49 14.99 -2.56
N TRP A 119 1.62 15.62 -2.94
CA TRP A 119 2.96 15.01 -2.89
C TRP A 119 3.06 13.67 -3.65
N SER A 120 2.44 13.61 -4.82
CA SER A 120 2.47 12.44 -5.69
C SER A 120 3.09 12.77 -7.04
N VAL A 121 3.81 11.80 -7.61
CA VAL A 121 4.40 11.90 -8.95
C VAL A 121 3.28 12.07 -10.00
N ASP A 122 2.15 11.37 -9.86
CA ASP A 122 0.98 11.53 -10.73
C ASP A 122 0.51 13.00 -10.84
N ASN A 123 0.51 13.72 -9.71
CA ASN A 123 0.10 15.13 -9.70
C ASN A 123 1.15 16.06 -10.29
N LEU A 124 2.45 15.77 -10.12
CA LEU A 124 3.52 16.55 -10.73
C LEU A 124 3.44 16.45 -12.26
N ILE A 125 3.24 15.25 -12.80
CA ILE A 125 3.08 15.01 -14.25
C ILE A 125 1.83 15.72 -14.79
N ARG A 126 0.71 15.70 -14.06
CA ARG A 126 -0.54 16.36 -14.49
C ARG A 126 -0.45 17.89 -14.42
N LYS A 127 0.37 18.45 -13.52
CA LYS A 127 0.59 19.89 -13.45
C LYS A 127 1.37 20.36 -14.68
N ASP A 128 2.48 19.71 -14.99
CA ASP A 128 3.33 20.02 -16.16
C ASP A 128 2.50 20.07 -17.47
N ARG A 129 1.67 19.05 -17.71
CA ARG A 129 0.79 19.02 -18.90
C ARG A 129 -0.22 20.17 -18.99
N ARG A 130 -0.66 20.74 -17.87
CA ARG A 130 -1.58 21.89 -17.85
C ARG A 130 -0.86 23.21 -18.07
N ASP A 131 0.42 23.28 -17.70
CA ASP A 131 1.24 24.48 -17.87
C ASP A 131 1.73 24.62 -19.33
N VAL A 132 1.80 23.51 -20.10
CA VAL A 132 2.22 23.48 -21.51
C VAL A 132 1.09 23.84 -22.50
N LEU A 133 -0.18 23.65 -22.14
CA LEU A 133 -1.31 23.97 -23.02
C LEU A 133 -1.79 25.42 -22.80
N PRO A 134 -1.78 26.30 -23.84
CA PRO A 134 -2.38 27.62 -23.74
C PRO A 134 -3.90 27.49 -23.53
N ARG A 135 -4.46 28.32 -22.64
CA ARG A 135 -5.90 28.35 -22.32
C ARG A 135 -6.74 28.94 -23.44
#